data_AF-A0AAP7DLT7-F1
#
_entry.id   AF-A0AAP7DLT7-F1
#
_cell.length_a   1.000
_cell.length_b   1.000
_cell.length_c   1.000
_cell.angle_alpha   90.00
_cell.angle_beta   90.00
_cell.angle_gamma   90.00
#
_symmetry.space_group_name_H-M   'P 1'
#
loop_
_entity.id
_entity.type
_entity.pdbx_description
1 polymer ?
#
loop_
_entity_poly.entity_id
_entity_poly.type
_entity_poly.pdbx_seq_one_letter_code
_entity_poly.pdbx_strand_id
1 'polypeptide(L)' 'MAIAQSNSDEQKKKHLKDKIEQIRKQLLEAAIERKSLTDEKVILISQELDHHLLKFQLEKRK' A
#
# COMPACT_ATOMS: atom_id res chain seq x y z
N MET A 1 9.32 6.19 -29.56
CA MET A 1 9.69 6.22 -28.12
C MET A 1 8.51 5.88 -27.17
N ALA A 2 7.50 5.09 -27.59
CA ALA A 2 6.34 4.75 -26.74
C ALA A 2 6.51 3.45 -25.92
N ILE A 3 7.36 2.53 -26.38
CA ILE A 3 7.52 1.18 -25.81
C ILE A 3 8.30 1.20 -24.48
N ALA A 4 9.22 2.15 -24.30
CA ALA A 4 10.01 2.28 -23.07
C ALA A 4 9.21 2.89 -21.90
N GLN A 5 8.20 3.72 -22.18
CA GLN A 5 7.34 4.32 -21.16
C GLN A 5 6.33 3.32 -20.60
N SER A 6 5.75 2.43 -21.43
CA SER A 6 4.75 1.46 -20.94
C SER A 6 5.34 0.44 -19.96
N ASN A 7 6.59 0.00 -20.15
CA ASN A 7 7.28 -0.87 -19.21
C ASN A 7 7.57 -0.19 -17.86
N SER A 8 7.83 1.13 -17.85
CA SER A 8 8.10 1.88 -16.63
C SER A 8 6.87 2.01 -15.74
N ASP A 9 5.69 2.23 -16.35
CA ASP A 9 4.46 2.44 -15.59
C ASP A 9 3.88 1.13 -15.03
N GLU A 10 4.06 0.00 -15.72
CA GLU A 10 3.73 -1.31 -15.16
C GLU A 10 4.64 -1.69 -13.99
N GLN A 11 5.94 -1.39 -14.07
CA GLN A 11 6.87 -1.62 -12.97
C GLN A 11 6.52 -0.77 -11.74
N LYS A 12 6.21 0.52 -11.93
CA LYS A 12 5.74 1.39 -10.84
C LYS A 12 4.46 0.86 -10.19
N LYS A 13 3.50 0.40 -10.99
CA LYS A 13 2.26 -0.22 -10.49
C LYS A 13 2.53 -1.49 -9.70
N LYS A 14 3.47 -2.33 -10.14
CA LYS A 14 3.91 -3.53 -9.41
C LYS A 14 4.55 -3.16 -8.08
N HIS A 15 5.51 -2.23 -8.08
CA HIS A 15 6.15 -1.74 -6.85
C HIS A 15 5.14 -1.16 -5.85
N LEU A 16 4.15 -0.40 -6.31
CA LEU A 16 3.13 0.17 -5.44
C LEU A 16 2.22 -0.91 -4.83
N LYS A 17 1.87 -1.95 -5.60
CA LYS A 17 1.13 -3.11 -5.08
C LYS A 17 1.94 -3.89 -4.04
N ASP A 18 3.22 -4.13 -4.32
CA ASP A 18 4.11 -4.86 -3.40
C ASP A 18 4.24 -4.10 -2.07
N LYS A 19 4.36 -2.76 -2.13
CA LYS A 19 4.38 -1.90 -0.94
C LYS A 19 3.06 -1.98 -0.15
N ILE A 20 1.91 -1.91 -0.83
CA ILE A 20 0.59 -2.06 -0.19
C ILE A 20 0.48 -3.41 0.53
N GLU A 21 0.95 -4.49 -0.10
CA GLU A 21 0.88 -5.83 0.49
C GLU A 21 1.84 -5.99 1.68
N GLN A 22 3.01 -5.36 1.62
CA GLN A 22 3.93 -5.32 2.75
C GLN A 22 3.30 -4.63 3.97
N ILE A 23 2.69 -3.45 3.77
CA ILE A 23 2.05 -2.69 4.86
C ILE A 23 0.86 -3.47 5.43
N ARG A 24 0.08 -4.18 4.59
CA ARG A 24 -1.00 -5.07 5.07
C ARG A 24 -0.50 -6.16 6.00
N LYS A 25 0.61 -6.81 5.65
CA LYS A 25 1.21 -7.84 6.52
C LYS A 25 1.64 -7.26 7.86
N GLN A 26 2.30 -6.10 7.84
CA GLN A 26 2.69 -5.39 9.06
C GLN A 26 1.48 -4.99 9.92
N LEU A 27 0.38 -4.57 9.30
CA LEU A 27 -0.86 -4.23 10.00
C LEU A 27 -1.44 -5.45 10.72
N LEU A 28 -1.52 -6.59 10.01
CA LEU A 28 -2.03 -7.84 10.56
C LEU A 28 -1.16 -8.34 11.72
N GLU A 29 0.16 -8.35 11.54
CA GLU A 29 1.11 -8.71 12.59
C GLU A 29 0.96 -7.81 13.81
N ALA A 30 0.91 -6.48 13.62
CA ALA A 30 0.73 -5.53 14.71
C ALA A 30 -0.62 -5.72 15.44
N ALA A 31 -1.71 -5.95 14.71
CA ALA A 31 -3.03 -6.20 15.30
C ALA A 31 -3.06 -7.49 16.14
N ILE A 32 -2.39 -8.55 15.66
CA ILE A 32 -2.28 -9.83 16.38
C ILE A 32 -1.41 -9.65 17.63
N GLU A 33 -0.25 -9.01 17.52
CA GLU A 33 0.67 -8.75 18.64
C GLU A 33 0.01 -7.91 19.72
N ARG A 34 -0.69 -6.84 19.33
CA ARG A 34 -1.34 -5.90 20.25
C ARG A 34 -2.68 -6.38 20.77
N LYS A 35 -3.28 -7.38 20.11
CA LYS A 35 -4.64 -7.87 20.37
C LYS A 35 -5.69 -6.76 20.38
N SER A 36 -5.45 -5.72 19.59
CA SER A 36 -6.33 -4.54 19.51
C SER A 36 -6.24 -3.95 18.12
N LEU A 37 -7.40 -3.64 17.54
CA LEU A 37 -7.49 -2.91 16.28
C LEU A 37 -7.42 -1.39 16.47
N THR A 38 -7.53 -0.93 17.71
CA THR A 38 -7.53 0.50 18.07
C THR A 38 -6.27 0.90 18.83
N ASP A 39 -5.27 0.02 18.92
CA ASP A 39 -3.94 0.37 19.38
C ASP A 39 -3.33 1.44 18.47
N GLU A 40 -2.63 2.41 19.05
CA GLU A 40 -2.07 3.55 18.31
C GLU A 40 -1.16 3.10 17.15
N LYS A 41 -0.33 2.08 17.36
CA LYS A 41 0.55 1.54 16.31
C LYS A 41 -0.27 0.93 15.17
N VAL A 42 -1.34 0.22 15.50
CA VAL A 42 -2.24 -0.41 14.51
C VAL A 42 -2.99 0.65 13.71
N ILE A 43 -3.47 1.71 14.38
CA ILE A 43 -4.12 2.85 13.73
C ILE A 43 -3.16 3.54 12.75
N LEU A 44 -1.92 3.83 13.17
CA LEU A 44 -0.94 4.50 12.31
C LEU A 44 -0.62 3.69 11.05
N ILE A 45 -0.41 2.38 11.19
CA ILE A 45 -0.16 1.50 10.04
C ILE A 45 -1.39 1.43 9.12
N SER A 46 -2.60 1.40 9.69
CA SER A 46 -3.85 1.42 8.90
C SER A 46 -3.97 2.70 8.08
N GLN A 47 -3.65 3.85 8.67
CA GLN A 47 -3.70 5.15 7.99
C GLN A 47 -2.65 5.25 6.87
N GLU A 48 -1.45 4.69 7.08
CA GLU A 48 -0.42 4.60 6.03
C GLU A 48 -0.90 3.72 4.87
N LEU A 49 -1.54 2.59 5.17
CA LEU A 49 -2.14 1.71 4.16
C LEU A 49 -3.20 2.45 3.34
N ASP A 50 -4.10 3.18 3.99
CA ASP A 50 -5.15 3.95 3.32
C ASP A 50 -4.57 5.02 2.39
N HIS A 51 -3.52 5.71 2.81
CA HIS A 51 -2.81 6.68 1.97
C HIS A 51 -2.29 6.03 0.68
N HIS A 52 -1.64 4.87 0.79
CA HIS A 52 -1.10 4.16 -0.37
C HIS A 52 -2.19 3.58 -1.27
N LEU A 53 -3.29 3.07 -0.70
CA LEU A 53 -4.44 2.60 -1.45
C LEU A 53 -5.09 3.75 -2.24
N LEU A 54 -5.27 4.91 -1.64
CA LEU A 54 -5.82 6.09 -2.30
C LEU A 54 -4.93 6.52 -3.48
N LYS A 55 -3.61 6.59 -3.27
CA LYS A 55 -2.66 6.92 -4.34
C LYS A 55 -2.76 5.95 -5.52
N PHE A 56 -2.81 4.65 -5.26
CA PHE A 56 -2.95 3.63 -6.29
C PHE A 56 -4.28 3.76 -7.06
N GLN A 57 -5.38 4.07 -6.37
CA GLN A 57 -6.67 4.28 -7.01
C GLN A 57 -6.70 5.53 -7.89
N LEU A 58 -6.09 6.63 -7.45
CA LEU A 58 -5.99 7.87 -8.23
C LEU A 58 -5.16 7.68 -9.49
N GLU A 59 -4.07 6.91 -9.43
CA GLU A 59 -3.26 6.55 -10.60
C GLU A 59 -4.00 5.64 -11.59
N LYS A 60 -5.01 4.89 -11.14
CA LYS A 60 -5.86 4.05 -12.01
C LYS A 60 -6.99 4.82 -12.73
N ARG A 61 -7.40 5.97 -12.20
CA ARG A 61 -8.49 6.80 -12.77
C ARG A 61 -8.00 7.78 -13.83
N LYS A 62 -6.68 7.97 -13.94
CA LYS A 62 -6.03 8.74 -15.00
C LYS A 62 -5.72 7.84 -16.18
#